data_AF-A0A6S6YEY5-F1
#
_entry.id   AF-A0A6S6YEY5-F1
#
_cell.length_a   1.000
_cell.length_b   1.000
_cell.length_c   1.000
_cell.angle_alpha   90.00
_cell.angle_beta   90.00
_cell.angle_gamma   90.00
#
_symmetry.space_group_name_H-M   'P 1'
#
loop_
_entity.id
_entity.type
_entity.pdbx_description
1 polymer ?
#
loop_
_entity_poly.entity_id
_entity_poly.type
_entity_poly.pdbx_seq_one_letter_code
_entity_poly.pdbx_strand_id
1 'polypeptide(L)' 'MAALSTTPQLEANYDQFIAELTALTRRYGVAIQSVGGVILADAPGEFSHVSYVADISSGDLYPEFPDS' A
#
# COMPACT_ATOMS: atom_id res chain seq x y z
N MET A 1 -11.89 -21.85 -6.69
CA MET A 1 -11.12 -20.75 -6.09
C MET A 1 -9.82 -21.33 -5.60
N ALA A 2 -8.70 -21.03 -6.25
CA ALA A 2 -7.41 -21.50 -5.78
C ALA A 2 -7.07 -20.76 -4.48
N ALA A 3 -6.93 -21.49 -3.38
CA ALA A 3 -6.36 -20.95 -2.16
C ALA A 3 -4.90 -20.63 -2.46
N LEU A 4 -4.59 -19.34 -2.65
CA LEU A 4 -3.21 -18.87 -2.60
C LEU A 4 -2.67 -19.31 -1.25
N SER A 5 -1.69 -20.23 -1.24
CA SER A 5 -1.02 -20.64 -0.03
C SER A 5 -0.20 -19.44 0.46
N THR A 6 -0.84 -18.58 1.25
CA THR A 6 -0.20 -17.45 1.91
C THR A 6 0.83 -18.02 2.89
N THR A 7 2.10 -17.71 2.69
CA THR A 7 3.13 -18.07 3.67
C THR A 7 2.85 -17.30 4.97
N PRO A 8 3.09 -17.88 6.16
CA PRO A 8 2.87 -17.19 7.43
C PRO A 8 3.59 -15.83 7.54
N GLN A 9 4.74 -15.68 6.86
CA GLN A 9 5.40 -14.38 6.75
C GLN A 9 4.56 -13.32 6.02
N LEU A 10 3.82 -13.70 4.96
CA LEU A 10 2.96 -12.77 4.23
C LEU A 10 1.81 -12.27 5.11
N GLU A 11 1.21 -13.16 5.89
CA GLU A 11 0.13 -12.81 6.84
C GLU A 11 0.65 -11.88 7.95
N ALA A 12 1.80 -12.19 8.55
CA ALA A 12 2.42 -11.33 9.55
C ALA A 12 2.80 -9.94 9.00
N ASN A 13 3.33 -9.88 7.77
CA ASN A 13 3.63 -8.62 7.09
C ASN A 13 2.34 -7.82 6.81
N TYR A 14 1.25 -8.51 6.49
CA TYR A 14 -0.04 -7.89 6.23
C TYR A 14 -0.66 -7.30 7.51
N ASP A 15 -0.60 -8.01 8.63
CA ASP A 15 -1.04 -7.49 9.93
C ASP A 15 -0.23 -6.26 10.36
N GLN A 16 1.09 -6.30 10.16
CA GLN A 16 1.95 -5.15 10.43
C GLN A 16 1.58 -3.95 9.54
N PHE A 17 1.36 -4.18 8.25
CA PHE A 17 0.92 -3.15 7.31
C PHE A 17 -0.41 -2.51 7.74
N ILE A 18 -1.40 -3.32 8.16
CA ILE A 18 -2.69 -2.83 8.66
C ILE A 18 -2.50 -1.94 9.90
N ALA A 19 -1.65 -2.37 10.84
CA ALA A 19 -1.39 -1.63 12.07
C ALA A 19 -0.75 -0.25 11.77
N GLU A 20 0.25 -0.22 10.90
CA GLU A 20 0.93 1.02 10.51
C GLU A 20 0.02 1.96 9.72
N LEU A 21 -0.76 1.44 8.76
CA LEU A 21 -1.73 2.23 8.01
C LEU A 21 -2.83 2.81 8.92
N THR A 22 -3.28 2.04 9.93
CA THR A 22 -4.25 2.53 10.92
C THR A 22 -3.68 3.67 11.75
N ALA A 23 -2.43 3.56 12.19
CA ALA A 23 -1.76 4.63 12.94
C ALA A 23 -1.62 5.90 12.07
N LEU A 24 -1.24 5.73 10.80
CA LEU A 24 -1.13 6.83 9.83
C LEU A 24 -2.49 7.52 9.59
N THR A 25 -3.55 6.72 9.41
CA THR A 25 -4.93 7.19 9.25
C THR A 25 -5.37 8.07 10.42
N ARG A 26 -5.11 7.61 11.65
CA ARG A 26 -5.46 8.36 12.87
C ARG A 26 -4.63 9.64 13.03
N ARG A 27 -3.35 9.62 12.62
CA ARG A 27 -2.46 10.77 12.74
C ARG A 27 -2.85 11.92 11.82
N TYR A 28 -3.23 11.62 10.58
CA TYR A 28 -3.50 12.63 9.57
C TYR A 28 -4.99 12.84 9.27
N GLY A 29 -5.88 12.00 9.82
CA GLY A 29 -7.31 12.06 9.55
C GLY A 29 -7.68 11.67 8.11
N VAL A 30 -6.80 10.93 7.42
CA VAL A 30 -6.97 10.50 6.03
C VAL A 30 -7.15 8.98 5.99
N ALA A 31 -8.24 8.51 5.39
CA ALA A 31 -8.48 7.08 5.19
C ALA A 31 -8.24 6.72 3.72
N ILE A 32 -7.51 5.64 3.46
CA ILE A 32 -7.26 5.11 2.13
C ILE A 32 -8.13 3.88 1.93
N GLN A 33 -9.02 3.92 0.94
CA GLN A 33 -9.76 2.75 0.49
C GLN A 33 -9.16 2.28 -0.85
N SER A 34 -8.44 1.15 -0.83
CA SER A 34 -8.00 0.53 -2.07
C SER A 34 -9.16 -0.23 -2.71
N VAL A 35 -9.63 0.26 -3.87
CA VAL A 35 -10.62 -0.42 -4.72
C VAL A 35 -9.89 -0.88 -5.98
N GLY A 36 -9.67 -2.19 -6.11
CA GLY A 36 -8.90 -2.77 -7.23
C GLY A 36 -7.59 -3.46 -6.84
N GLY A 37 -7.13 -3.29 -5.59
CA GLY A 37 -5.97 -4.00 -5.04
C GLY A 37 -4.77 -3.09 -4.74
N VAL A 38 -3.76 -3.68 -4.10
CA VAL A 38 -2.47 -3.05 -3.79
C VAL A 38 -1.38 -3.69 -4.65
N ILE A 39 -0.37 -2.91 -5.06
CA ILE A 39 0.82 -3.44 -5.73
C ILE A 39 1.81 -3.84 -4.62
N LEU A 40 2.23 -5.10 -4.62
CA LEU A 40 3.21 -5.63 -3.69
C LEU A 40 4.56 -5.73 -4.39
N ALA A 41 5.64 -5.42 -3.67
CA ALA A 41 6.99 -5.57 -4.19
C ALA A 41 7.36 -7.05 -4.22
N ASP A 42 7.94 -7.51 -5.32
CA ASP A 42 8.50 -8.85 -5.44
C ASP A 42 9.91 -8.92 -4.83
N ALA A 43 10.61 -7.79 -4.77
CA ALA A 43 11.95 -7.67 -4.19
C ALA A 43 12.09 -6.52 -3.16
N PRO A 44 12.94 -6.69 -2.12
CA PRO A 44 13.24 -5.61 -1.19
C PRO A 44 13.79 -4.37 -1.91
N GLY A 45 13.22 -3.20 -1.63
CA GLY A 45 13.67 -1.94 -2.18
C GLY A 45 13.10 -1.59 -3.56
N GLU A 46 12.24 -2.41 -4.14
CA GLU A 46 11.57 -2.11 -5.43
C GLU A 46 10.78 -0.79 -5.37
N PHE A 47 10.17 -0.48 -4.22
CA PHE A 47 9.46 0.78 -3.98
C PHE A 47 10.27 1.81 -3.20
N SER A 48 11.60 1.67 -3.11
CA SER A 48 12.47 2.56 -2.32
C SER A 48 12.42 4.02 -2.75
N HIS A 49 12.04 4.28 -4.01
CA HIS A 49 11.97 5.61 -4.60
C HIS A 49 10.56 6.00 -5.06
N VAL A 50 9.53 5.23 -4.65
CA VAL A 50 8.13 5.59 -4.96
C VAL A 50 7.70 6.80 -4.15
N SER A 51 7.13 7.80 -4.83
CA SER A 51 6.41 8.93 -4.23
C SER A 51 4.91 8.77 -4.46
N TYR A 52 4.10 9.57 -3.75
CA TYR A 52 2.67 9.68 -4.02
C TYR A 52 2.32 11.12 -4.40
N VAL A 53 1.51 11.27 -5.45
CA VAL A 53 0.96 12.54 -5.90
C VAL A 53 -0.54 12.53 -5.65
N ALA A 54 -1.03 13.57 -4.98
CA ALA A 54 -2.45 13.74 -4.72
C ALA A 54 -3.10 14.63 -5.79
N ASP A 55 -4.14 14.13 -6.45
CA ASP A 55 -5.08 14.99 -7.16
C ASP A 55 -6.17 15.42 -6.18
N ILE A 56 -5.99 16.60 -5.58
CA ILE A 56 -6.92 17.14 -4.58
C ILE A 56 -8.31 17.40 -5.17
N SER A 57 -8.40 17.57 -6.51
CA SER A 57 -9.67 17.87 -7.17
C SER A 57 -10.56 16.63 -7.29
N SER A 58 -9.98 15.46 -7.53
CA SER A 58 -10.70 14.18 -7.58
C SER A 58 -10.68 13.42 -6.25
N GLY A 59 -9.72 13.73 -5.37
CA GLY A 59 -9.47 12.99 -4.13
C GLY A 59 -8.57 11.77 -4.34
N ASP A 60 -7.99 11.60 -5.53
CA ASP A 60 -7.16 10.44 -5.85
C ASP A 60 -5.73 10.60 -5.32
N LEU A 61 -5.15 9.48 -4.91
CA LEU A 61 -3.76 9.37 -4.48
C LEU A 61 -3.05 8.36 -5.39
N TYR A 62 -2.17 8.85 -6.24
CA TYR A 62 -1.47 8.03 -7.24
C TYR A 62 -0.03 7.77 -6.83
N PRO A 63 0.47 6.52 -6.93
CA PRO A 63 1.89 6.27 -6.84
C PRO A 63 2.60 6.78 -8.09
N GLU A 64 3.71 7.47 -7.88
CA GLU A 64 4.62 7.91 -8.92
C GLU A 64 5.89 7.04 -8.81
N PHE A 65 6.12 6.25 -9.84
CA PHE A 65 7.30 5.41 -9.95
C PHE A 65 8.38 6.20 -10.70
N PRO A 66 9.60 6.31 -10.19
CA PRO A 66 10.69 6.95 -10.93
C PRO A 66 10.91 6.16 -12.21
N ASP A 67 10.71 6.84 -13.34
CA ASP A 67 10.84 6.41 -14.74
C ASP A 67 11.14 4.91 -14.98
N SER A 68 10.16 4.19 -15.53
CA SER A 68 10.41 2.95 -16.29
C SER A 68 11.28 3.21 -17.52
#